data_AF-A0A2K1E132-F1
#
_entry.id   AF-A0A2K1E132-F1
#
_cell.length_a   1.000
_cell.length_b   1.000
_cell.length_c   1.000
_cell.angle_alpha   90.00
_cell.angle_beta   90.00
_cell.angle_gamma   90.00
#
_symmetry.space_group_name_H-M   'P 1'
#
loop_
_entity.id
_entity.type
_entity.pdbx_description
1 polymer ?
#
loop_
_entity_poly.entity_id
_entity_poly.type
_entity_poly.pdbx_seq_one_letter_code
_entity_poly.pdbx_strand_id
1 'polypeptide(L)'
;MLIFNCKSAKQKKSCFELVENNSPITLKNYEEFIEYVGIDKLENITIWVVDGIISSPENVKNIINNKRYKLLTIDLIKGADGSTLDGPNVDRALIITTNKCLEKYKSWN
;
A
#
# COMPACT_ATOMS: atom_id res chain seq x y z
N MET A 1 7.73 -2.41 -11.74
CA MET A 1 6.47 -3.06 -12.14
C MET A 1 5.51 -3.00 -10.95
N LEU A 2 4.65 -1.98 -10.91
CA LEU A 2 3.63 -1.78 -9.88
C LEU A 2 2.43 -2.68 -10.21
N ILE A 3 2.17 -3.72 -9.41
CA ILE A 3 1.17 -4.74 -9.75
C ILE A 3 -0.19 -4.43 -9.12
N PHE A 4 -1.07 -4.02 -10.03
CA PHE A 4 -2.53 -3.88 -9.99
C PHE A 4 -3.27 -5.05 -9.32
N ASN A 5 -4.19 -4.70 -8.42
CA ASN A 5 -5.59 -5.15 -8.42
C ASN A 5 -5.82 -6.58 -8.96
N CYS A 6 -5.72 -7.58 -8.09
CA CYS A 6 -5.74 -9.00 -8.42
C CYS A 6 -6.98 -9.42 -9.24
N LYS A 7 -6.78 -9.72 -10.54
CA LYS A 7 -7.81 -10.31 -11.42
C LYS A 7 -7.34 -11.57 -12.17
N SER A 8 -6.04 -11.83 -12.34
CA SER A 8 -5.53 -13.01 -13.08
C SER A 8 -4.83 -14.07 -12.19
N ALA A 9 -4.82 -15.34 -12.62
CA ALA A 9 -4.18 -16.45 -11.90
C ALA A 9 -2.67 -16.23 -11.63
N LYS A 10 -1.97 -15.55 -12.55
CA LYS A 10 -0.56 -15.17 -12.39
C LYS A 10 -0.37 -14.16 -11.25
N GLN A 11 -1.27 -13.17 -11.14
CA GLN A 11 -1.24 -12.18 -10.04
C GLN A 11 -1.63 -12.80 -8.69
N LYS A 12 -2.52 -13.81 -8.69
CA LYS A 12 -2.87 -14.58 -7.48
C LYS A 12 -1.65 -15.30 -6.91
N LYS A 13 -0.87 -15.98 -7.75
CA LYS A 13 0.37 -16.66 -7.35
C LYS A 13 1.37 -15.67 -6.72
N SER A 14 1.57 -14.51 -7.35
CA SER A 14 2.47 -13.48 -6.80
C SER A 14 2.00 -12.92 -5.45
N CYS A 15 0.70 -12.75 -5.22
CA CYS A 15 0.17 -12.35 -3.91
C CYS A 15 0.42 -13.43 -2.84
N PHE A 16 0.17 -14.71 -3.15
CA PHE A 16 0.46 -15.81 -2.22
C PHE A 16 1.94 -15.90 -1.87
N GLU A 17 2.82 -15.85 -2.88
CA GLU A 17 4.26 -15.83 -2.67
C GLU A 17 4.70 -14.62 -1.83
N LEU A 18 4.08 -13.46 -2.03
CA LEU A 18 4.38 -12.27 -1.23
C LEU A 18 3.96 -12.45 0.23
N VAL A 19 2.76 -12.99 0.49
CA VAL A 19 2.26 -13.22 1.86
C VAL A 19 3.02 -14.33 2.57
N GLU A 20 3.37 -15.40 1.86
CA GLU A 20 4.09 -16.55 2.42
C GLU A 20 5.53 -16.18 2.79
N ASN A 21 6.19 -15.36 1.96
CA ASN A 21 7.59 -14.98 2.17
C ASN A 21 7.79 -13.73 3.02
N ASN A 22 6.72 -12.96 3.33
CA ASN A 22 6.82 -11.76 4.16
C ASN A 22 6.04 -11.90 5.46
N SER A 23 6.71 -11.63 6.57
CA SER A 23 6.03 -11.46 7.85
C SER A 23 5.26 -10.13 7.86
N PRO A 24 4.01 -10.10 8.33
CA PRO A 24 3.24 -8.87 8.42
C PRO A 24 3.95 -7.80 9.25
N ILE A 25 3.96 -6.57 8.73
CA ILE A 25 4.37 -5.39 9.50
C ILE A 25 3.29 -5.15 10.56
N THR A 26 3.69 -5.21 11.83
CA THR A 26 2.78 -5.05 12.96
C THR A 26 2.78 -3.58 13.38
N LEU A 27 1.78 -2.84 12.91
CA LEU A 27 1.48 -1.46 13.33
C LEU A 27 0.10 -1.44 14.01
N LYS A 28 0.00 -0.81 15.18
CA LYS A 28 -1.24 -0.79 15.97
C LYS A 28 -2.21 0.31 15.55
N ASN A 29 -1.68 1.41 15.03
CA ASN A 29 -2.42 2.62 14.69
C ASN A 29 -1.67 3.46 13.66
N TYR A 30 -2.30 4.56 13.25
CA TYR A 30 -1.74 5.50 12.29
C TYR A 30 -0.50 6.24 12.82
N GLU A 31 -0.42 6.45 14.14
CA GLU A 31 0.72 7.10 14.77
C GLU A 31 1.99 6.24 14.64
N GLU A 32 1.91 4.94 14.97
CA GLU A 32 3.03 3.99 14.77
C GLU A 32 3.42 3.88 13.29
N PHE A 33 2.46 4.03 12.37
CA PHE A 33 2.76 4.10 10.93
C PHE A 33 3.55 5.35 10.54
N ILE A 34 3.18 6.52 11.09
CA ILE A 34 3.92 7.76 10.85
C ILE A 34 5.36 7.61 11.38
N GLU A 35 5.54 7.02 12.55
CA GLU A 35 6.87 6.75 13.12
C GLU A 35 7.68 5.79 12.26
N TYR A 36 7.03 4.73 11.74
CA TYR A 36 7.68 3.74 10.87
C TYR A 36 8.18 4.36 9.56
N VAL A 37 7.36 5.20 8.92
CA VAL A 37 7.72 5.82 7.63
C VAL A 37 8.65 7.04 7.83
N GLY A 38 8.41 7.83 8.87
CA GLY A 38 8.99 9.14 9.11
C GLY A 38 8.04 10.25 8.66
N ILE A 39 7.64 11.12 9.59
CA ILE A 39 6.65 12.19 9.36
C ILE A 39 7.07 13.17 8.25
N ASP A 40 8.35 13.51 8.21
CA ASP A 40 9.03 14.35 7.20
C ASP A 40 8.97 13.74 5.79
N LYS A 41 8.84 12.40 5.73
CA LYS A 41 8.69 11.68 4.47
C LYS A 41 7.25 11.65 3.99
N LEU A 42 6.27 11.75 4.90
CA LEU A 42 4.84 11.75 4.56
C LEU A 42 4.34 13.11 4.07
N GLU A 43 4.88 14.22 4.60
CA GLU A 43 4.51 15.58 4.20
C GLU A 43 4.77 15.88 2.71
N ASN A 44 5.62 15.08 2.07
CA ASN A 44 6.01 15.23 0.67
C ASN A 44 5.62 14.00 -0.17
N ILE A 45 4.49 13.33 0.13
CA ILE A 45 3.94 12.28 -0.75
C ILE A 45 2.95 12.89 -1.74
N THR A 46 3.20 12.65 -3.02
CA THR A 46 2.32 13.02 -4.14
C THR A 46 1.30 11.93 -4.44
N ILE A 47 1.75 10.67 -4.43
CA ILE A 47 0.94 9.53 -4.85
C ILE A 47 0.87 8.52 -3.73
N TRP A 48 -0.34 8.22 -3.28
CA TRP A 48 -0.62 7.12 -2.37
C TRP A 48 -1.11 5.95 -3.20
N VAL A 49 -0.47 4.79 -3.07
CA VAL A 49 -0.85 3.57 -3.77
C VAL A 49 -1.11 2.48 -2.76
N VAL A 50 -2.28 1.86 -2.83
CA VAL A 50 -2.64 0.70 -2.00
C VAL A 50 -3.00 -0.45 -2.92
N ASP A 51 -2.33 -1.60 -2.76
CA ASP A 51 -2.58 -2.82 -3.55
C ASP A 51 -2.60 -2.56 -5.07
N GLY A 52 -1.72 -1.66 -5.53
CA GLY A 52 -1.57 -1.27 -6.93
C GLY A 52 -2.66 -0.34 -7.47
N ILE A 53 -3.44 0.32 -6.60
CA ILE A 53 -4.47 1.30 -6.96
C ILE A 53 -4.13 2.64 -6.32
N ILE A 54 -4.24 3.73 -7.08
CA ILE A 54 -4.14 5.09 -6.54
C ILE A 54 -5.19 5.27 -5.43
N SER A 55 -4.76 5.82 -4.32
CA SER A 55 -5.50 5.94 -3.07
C SER A 55 -5.39 7.34 -2.49
N SER A 56 -5.98 7.53 -1.31
CA SER A 56 -5.89 8.78 -0.55
C SER A 56 -5.26 8.54 0.83
N PRO A 57 -4.69 9.58 1.46
CA PRO A 57 -4.20 9.51 2.84
C PRO A 57 -5.26 8.98 3.82
N GLU A 58 -6.52 9.40 3.68
CA GLU A 58 -7.62 8.96 4.55
C GLU A 58 -7.90 7.48 4.39
N ASN A 59 -7.88 6.96 3.16
CA ASN A 59 -8.06 5.54 2.92
C ASN A 59 -6.91 4.73 3.51
N VAL A 60 -5.68 5.23 3.41
CA VAL A 60 -4.49 4.61 4.03
C VAL A 60 -4.63 4.58 5.56
N LYS A 61 -5.02 5.70 6.17
CA LYS A 61 -5.31 5.77 7.62
C LYS A 61 -6.38 4.75 8.04
N ASN A 62 -7.45 4.62 7.26
CA ASN A 62 -8.51 3.64 7.50
C ASN A 62 -8.00 2.20 7.42
N ILE A 63 -7.12 1.89 6.47
CA ILE A 63 -6.54 0.55 6.32
C ILE A 63 -5.65 0.20 7.51
N ILE A 64 -4.78 1.11 7.91
CA ILE A 64 -3.85 0.90 9.03
C ILE A 64 -4.62 0.65 10.34
N ASN A 65 -5.67 1.43 10.57
CA ASN A 65 -6.50 1.28 11.77
C ASN A 65 -7.45 0.07 11.70
N ASN A 66 -7.66 -0.50 10.50
CA ASN A 66 -8.54 -1.64 10.32
C ASN A 66 -7.77 -2.96 10.46
N LYS A 67 -7.96 -3.59 11.61
CA LYS A 67 -7.34 -4.87 12.00
C LYS A 67 -7.64 -6.07 11.07
N ARG A 68 -8.53 -5.92 10.08
CA ARG A 68 -8.78 -6.96 9.06
C ARG A 68 -7.64 -7.09 8.06
N TYR A 69 -6.94 -5.99 7.78
CA TYR A 69 -5.86 -5.97 6.81
C TYR A 69 -4.51 -6.07 7.50
N LYS A 70 -3.68 -7.00 7.01
CA LYS A 70 -2.28 -7.12 7.39
C LYS A 70 -1.44 -6.36 6.38
N LEU A 71 -0.62 -5.43 6.86
CA LEU A 71 0.37 -4.73 6.04
C LEU A 71 1.53 -5.68 5.76
N LEU A 72 1.91 -5.80 4.49
CA LEU A 72 2.98 -6.69 4.05
C LEU A 72 4.23 -5.89 3.71
N THR A 73 4.08 -4.82 2.94
CA THR A 73 5.18 -3.91 2.58
C THR A 73 4.71 -2.47 2.60
N ILE A 74 5.63 -1.56 2.91
CA ILE A 74 5.46 -0.11 2.83
C ILE A 74 6.73 0.42 2.16
N ASP A 75 6.61 0.90 0.94
CA ASP A 75 7.73 1.36 0.12
C ASP A 75 7.56 2.84 -0.22
N LEU A 76 8.64 3.61 -0.05
CA LEU A 76 8.69 5.01 -0.43
C LEU A 76 9.61 5.17 -1.64
N ILE A 77 9.03 5.61 -2.76
CA ILE A 77 9.76 5.89 -4.00
C ILE A 77 9.94 7.40 -4.15
N LYS A 78 11.16 7.82 -4.49
CA LYS A 78 11.52 9.20 -4.84
C LYS A 78 11.59 9.36 -6.36
N GLY A 79 11.37 10.58 -6.87
CA GLY A 79 11.32 10.89 -8.30
C GLY A 79 10.03 10.46 -9.01
N ALA A 80 8.93 10.27 -8.29
CA ALA A 80 7.62 10.02 -8.89
C ALA A 80 7.09 11.33 -9.49
N ASP A 81 7.03 11.43 -10.82
CA ASP A 81 6.47 12.60 -11.49
C ASP A 81 4.94 12.64 -11.30
N GLY A 82 4.48 13.57 -10.47
CA GLY A 82 3.07 13.83 -10.22
C GLY A 82 2.47 14.88 -11.13
N SER A 83 3.18 15.39 -12.15
CA SER A 83 2.71 16.48 -13.03
C SER A 83 1.38 16.21 -13.74
N THR A 84 0.93 14.95 -13.77
CA THR A 84 -0.37 14.53 -14.31
C THR A 84 -1.52 14.47 -13.28
N LEU A 85 -1.24 14.71 -12.01
CA LEU A 85 -2.21 14.72 -10.91
C LEU A 85 -2.29 16.15 -10.39
N ASP A 86 -3.38 16.87 -10.66
CA ASP A 86 -3.58 18.26 -10.24
C ASP A 86 -3.18 18.46 -8.75
N GLY A 87 -2.04 19.09 -8.52
CA GLY A 87 -1.44 19.22 -7.18
C GLY A 87 -0.07 19.89 -7.19
N PRO A 88 0.46 20.29 -6.00
CA PRO A 88 1.79 20.87 -5.88
C PRO A 88 2.88 19.93 -6.41
N ASN A 89 4.00 20.50 -6.88
CA ASN A 89 5.18 19.74 -7.34
C ASN A 89 5.74 18.92 -6.18
N VAL A 90 5.36 17.65 -6.14
CA VAL A 90 5.86 16.70 -5.15
C VAL A 90 6.33 15.47 -5.92
N ASP A 91 7.44 14.86 -5.51
CA ASP A 91 8.17 13.85 -6.28
C ASP A 91 8.18 12.46 -5.61
N ARG A 92 7.22 12.14 -4.72
CA ARG A 92 7.26 10.87 -3.97
C ARG A 92 5.97 10.07 -4.07
N ALA A 93 6.13 8.76 -4.16
CA ALA A 93 5.03 7.82 -4.08
C ALA A 93 5.21 6.90 -2.87
N LEU A 94 4.14 6.72 -2.11
CA LEU A 94 4.07 5.71 -1.07
C LEU A 94 3.24 4.53 -1.57
N ILE A 95 3.82 3.35 -1.52
CA ILE A 95 3.19 2.11 -1.97
C ILE A 95 3.01 1.23 -0.75
N ILE A 96 1.76 0.84 -0.50
CA ILE A 96 1.37 -0.03 0.58
C ILE A 96 0.78 -1.29 -0.04
N THR A 97 1.31 -2.44 0.37
CA THR A 97 0.77 -3.75 -0.01
C THR A 97 0.17 -4.42 1.21
N THR A 98 -1.04 -4.93 1.06
CA THR A 98 -1.78 -5.62 2.12
C THR A 98 -2.11 -7.06 1.73
N ASN A 99 -2.51 -7.87 2.71
CA ASN A 99 -3.05 -9.21 2.46
C ASN A 99 -4.46 -9.22 1.84
N LYS A 100 -5.05 -8.06 1.50
CA LYS A 100 -6.39 -7.97 0.91
C LYS A 100 -6.50 -8.73 -0.42
N CYS A 101 -5.38 -8.91 -1.12
CA CYS A 101 -5.33 -9.76 -2.30
C CYS A 101 -5.77 -11.22 -2.04
N LEU A 102 -5.75 -11.69 -0.78
CA LEU A 102 -6.24 -13.00 -0.36
C LEU A 102 -7.74 -13.03 -0.03
N GLU A 103 -8.40 -11.89 0.23
CA GLU A 103 -9.82 -11.89 0.62
C GLU A 103 -10.75 -12.36 -0.52
N LYS A 104 -10.36 -12.12 -1.77
CA LYS A 104 -11.08 -12.66 -2.95
C LYS A 104 -10.99 -14.19 -3.08
N TYR A 105 -10.13 -14.86 -2.32
CA TYR A 105 -9.97 -16.31 -2.40
C TYR A 105 -11.12 -17.05 -1.70
N LYS A 106 -11.67 -16.48 -0.61
CA LYS A 106 -12.77 -17.11 0.15
C LYS A 106 -14.13 -17.08 -0.54
N SER A 107 -14.30 -16.27 -1.59
CA SER A 107 -15.57 -16.19 -2.33
C SER A 107 -15.59 -16.98 -3.65
N TRP A 108 -14.51 -17.71 -3.95
CA TRP A 108 -14.35 -18.52 -5.17
C TRP A 108 -14.34 -20.04 -4.87
N ASN A 109 -14.43 -20.40 -3.59
CA ASN A 109 -14.66 -21.77 -3.10
C ASN A 109 -16.07 -21.87 -2.54
#